data_AF-A0AAW9RX54-F1
#
_entry.id   AF-A0AAW9RX54-F1
#
_cell.length_a   1.000
_cell.length_b   1.000
_cell.length_c   1.000
_cell.angle_alpha   90.00
_cell.angle_beta   90.00
_cell.angle_gamma   90.00
#
_symmetry.space_group_name_H-M   'P 1'
#
loop_
_entity.id
_entity.type
_entity.pdbx_description
1 polymer ?
#
loop_
_entity_poly.entity_id
_entity_poly.type
_entity_poly.pdbx_seq_one_letter_code
_entity_poly.pdbx_strand_id
1 'polypeptide(L)'
;MHDNHHSPGHAGVPATPVVHCGYDWLETLALEQVRWLCIGYGKNSCLGWETAIARAELILGEERGPLFFAAISRVMAAIRGGRRSPLAYSDPACPVCSRSVLDPERAIMRVIRAARRRDGTALDSYAFLMLEGQNPADLTSAARRLAVVMERIEAEQQAINRSWQRPAPRPLPDAAGRS
;
A
#
# COMPACT_ATOMS: atom_id res chain seq x y z
N MET A 1 -23.33 -11.08 -21.94
CA MET A 1 -22.16 -11.96 -21.98
C MET A 1 -21.51 -11.74 -23.34
N HIS A 2 -20.21 -11.43 -23.37
CA HIS A 2 -19.47 -10.64 -24.39
C HIS A 2 -19.63 -9.12 -24.12
N ASP A 3 -18.58 -8.30 -24.01
CA ASP A 3 -17.35 -8.27 -24.80
C ASP A 3 -16.05 -7.87 -24.04
N ASN A 4 -14.93 -8.40 -24.55
CA ASN A 4 -13.55 -8.09 -24.18
C ASN A 4 -13.24 -6.58 -24.22
N HIS A 5 -13.01 -5.96 -23.06
CA HIS A 5 -12.22 -4.73 -22.96
C HIS A 5 -10.84 -5.03 -22.37
N HIS A 6 -10.07 -5.85 -23.09
CA HIS A 6 -8.62 -5.70 -23.09
C HIS A 6 -8.32 -4.44 -23.90
N SER A 7 -8.34 -3.26 -23.28
CA SER A 7 -7.58 -2.15 -23.84
C SER A 7 -6.10 -2.46 -23.59
N PRO A 8 -5.26 -2.65 -24.61
CA PRO A 8 -3.82 -2.78 -24.45
C PRO A 8 -3.22 -1.38 -24.17
N GLY A 9 -3.71 -0.70 -23.14
CA GLY A 9 -3.37 0.68 -22.81
C GLY A 9 -2.01 0.85 -22.12
N HIS A 10 -1.20 -0.22 -22.03
CA HIS A 10 0.12 -0.19 -21.38
C HIS A 10 1.27 -0.50 -22.34
N ALA A 11 1.02 -0.58 -23.65
CA ALA A 11 2.08 -0.74 -24.64
C ALA A 11 3.06 0.44 -24.52
N GLY A 12 4.21 0.21 -23.86
CA GLY A 12 5.29 1.20 -23.70
C GLY A 12 5.50 1.76 -22.29
N VAL A 13 4.66 1.46 -21.29
CA VAL A 13 4.96 1.84 -19.90
C VAL A 13 5.79 0.73 -19.25
N PRO A 14 7.01 1.01 -18.76
CA PRO A 14 7.80 0.00 -18.07
C PRO A 14 7.03 -0.56 -16.88
N ALA A 15 6.98 -1.89 -16.82
CA ALA A 15 6.26 -2.62 -15.79
C ALA A 15 7.22 -3.63 -15.13
N THR A 16 7.14 -3.76 -13.80
CA THR A 16 7.91 -4.77 -13.06
C THR A 16 6.96 -5.65 -12.27
N PRO A 17 7.11 -6.98 -12.29
CA PRO A 17 6.31 -7.85 -11.44
C PRO A 17 6.36 -7.42 -9.96
N VAL A 18 5.20 -7.41 -9.28
CA VAL A 18 5.07 -7.01 -7.87
C VAL A 18 6.05 -7.79 -6.99
N VAL A 19 6.20 -9.09 -7.26
CA VAL A 19 7.11 -10.01 -6.54
C VAL A 19 8.58 -9.58 -6.59
N HIS A 20 8.99 -8.77 -7.57
CA HIS A 20 10.37 -8.26 -7.68
C HIS A 20 10.56 -6.87 -7.08
N CYS A 21 9.49 -6.24 -6.57
CA CYS A 21 9.56 -4.89 -6.01
C CYS A 21 10.03 -4.87 -4.53
N GLY A 22 10.10 -6.04 -3.89
CA GLY A 22 10.47 -6.18 -2.48
C GLY A 22 9.49 -5.45 -1.56
N TYR A 23 8.21 -5.47 -1.91
CA TYR A 23 7.13 -4.95 -1.09
C TYR A 23 6.76 -5.97 -0.01
N ASP A 24 6.62 -5.51 1.23
CA ASP A 24 5.98 -6.34 2.26
C ASP A 24 4.46 -6.42 2.04
N TRP A 25 3.77 -7.16 2.92
CA TRP A 25 2.33 -7.38 2.79
C TRP A 25 1.52 -6.09 2.91
N LEU A 26 1.98 -5.12 3.72
CA LEU A 26 1.26 -3.87 3.97
C LEU A 26 1.54 -2.84 2.85
N GLU A 27 2.75 -2.83 2.29
CA GLU A 27 3.09 -2.13 1.04
C GLU A 27 2.29 -2.67 -0.14
N THR A 28 2.10 -3.98 -0.22
CA THR A 28 1.29 -4.61 -1.27
C THR A 28 -0.19 -4.23 -1.13
N LEU A 29 -0.72 -4.23 0.10
CA LEU A 29 -2.06 -3.72 0.37
C LEU A 29 -2.17 -2.22 0.02
N ALA A 30 -1.16 -1.41 0.35
CA ALA A 30 -1.17 0.01 0.01
C ALA A 30 -1.23 0.25 -1.51
N LEU A 31 -0.47 -0.53 -2.30
CA LEU A 31 -0.53 -0.50 -3.76
C LEU A 31 -1.93 -0.87 -4.28
N GLU A 32 -2.56 -1.90 -3.69
CA GLU A 32 -3.94 -2.29 -4.04
C GLU A 32 -4.92 -1.13 -3.79
N GLN A 33 -4.83 -0.46 -2.64
CA GLN A 33 -5.67 0.70 -2.30
C GLN A 33 -5.45 1.88 -3.25
N VAL A 34 -4.19 2.18 -3.60
CA VAL A 34 -3.84 3.21 -4.58
C VAL A 34 -4.56 2.95 -5.92
N ARG A 35 -4.54 1.71 -6.39
CA ARG A 35 -5.18 1.32 -7.66
C ARG A 35 -6.69 1.46 -7.62
N TRP A 36 -7.34 1.03 -6.53
CA TRP A 36 -8.78 1.19 -6.37
C TRP A 36 -9.21 2.66 -6.29
N LEU A 37 -8.43 3.50 -5.60
CA LEU A 37 -8.67 4.94 -5.57
C LEU A 37 -8.47 5.58 -6.95
N CYS A 38 -7.47 5.15 -7.73
CA CYS A 38 -7.31 5.58 -9.11
C CYS A 38 -8.53 5.21 -9.98
N ILE A 39 -9.12 4.02 -9.81
CA ILE A 39 -10.40 3.67 -10.45
C ILE A 39 -11.50 4.65 -10.02
N GLY A 40 -11.64 4.89 -8.72
CA GLY A 40 -12.67 5.79 -8.20
C GLY A 40 -12.57 7.20 -8.78
N TYR A 41 -11.35 7.74 -8.86
CA TYR A 41 -11.07 9.05 -9.44
C TYR A 41 -11.21 9.09 -10.97
N GLY A 42 -10.72 8.07 -11.68
CA GLY A 42 -10.65 8.04 -13.14
C GLY A 42 -12.00 7.75 -13.79
N LYS A 43 -12.85 6.93 -13.15
CA LYS A 43 -14.19 6.57 -13.66
C LYS A 43 -15.32 7.38 -13.01
N ASN A 44 -15.00 8.32 -12.11
CA ASN A 44 -15.97 9.04 -11.28
C ASN A 44 -16.99 8.09 -10.63
N SER A 45 -16.48 7.00 -10.03
CA SER A 45 -17.29 5.89 -9.55
C SER A 45 -17.08 5.67 -8.05
N CYS A 46 -18.18 5.55 -7.30
CA CYS A 46 -18.14 5.17 -5.89
C CYS A 46 -17.56 3.76 -5.69
N LEU A 47 -17.70 2.87 -6.67
CA LEU A 47 -17.30 1.47 -6.57
C LEU A 47 -15.82 1.30 -6.22
N GLY A 48 -14.93 2.16 -6.76
CA GLY A 48 -13.51 2.11 -6.43
C GLY A 48 -13.24 2.43 -4.96
N TRP A 49 -13.96 3.40 -4.40
CA TRP A 49 -13.85 3.79 -2.99
C TRP A 49 -14.45 2.73 -2.06
N GLU A 50 -15.65 2.25 -2.38
CA GLU A 50 -16.34 1.19 -1.64
C GLU A 50 -15.52 -0.10 -1.61
N THR A 51 -14.94 -0.48 -2.75
CA THR A 51 -14.09 -1.68 -2.82
C THR A 51 -12.81 -1.49 -2.01
N ALA A 52 -12.17 -0.32 -2.10
CA ALA A 52 -10.95 -0.02 -1.34
C ALA A 52 -11.18 -0.16 0.17
N ILE A 53 -12.20 0.51 0.73
CA ILE A 53 -12.49 0.46 2.16
C ILE A 53 -12.91 -0.94 2.62
N ALA A 54 -13.79 -1.63 1.87
CA ALA A 54 -14.22 -2.99 2.20
C ALA A 54 -13.04 -3.98 2.20
N ARG A 55 -12.09 -3.83 1.27
CA ARG A 55 -10.86 -4.64 1.24
C ARG A 55 -9.94 -4.33 2.41
N ALA A 56 -9.81 -3.07 2.80
CA ALA A 56 -9.03 -2.68 3.96
C ALA A 56 -9.62 -3.24 5.26
N GLU A 57 -10.95 -3.16 5.44
CA GLU A 57 -11.67 -3.74 6.57
C GLU A 57 -11.56 -5.26 6.61
N LEU A 58 -11.70 -5.94 5.46
CA LEU A 58 -11.57 -7.39 5.38
C LEU A 58 -10.19 -7.88 5.85
N ILE A 59 -9.12 -7.16 5.53
CA ILE A 59 -7.74 -7.58 5.80
C ILE A 59 -7.26 -7.09 7.18
N LEU A 60 -7.62 -5.87 7.56
CA LEU A 60 -7.11 -5.22 8.77
C LEU A 60 -8.13 -5.22 9.91
N GLY A 61 -9.39 -5.55 9.67
CA GLY A 61 -10.50 -5.44 10.62
C GLY A 61 -11.15 -4.05 10.61
N GLU A 62 -12.34 -3.97 11.21
CA GLU A 62 -13.23 -2.80 11.20
C GLU A 62 -12.62 -1.55 11.86
N GLU A 63 -11.67 -1.69 12.79
CA GLU A 63 -11.03 -0.54 13.43
C GLU A 63 -9.87 0.03 12.59
N ARG A 64 -9.07 -0.85 11.99
CA ARG A 64 -7.78 -0.48 11.37
C ARG A 64 -7.92 -0.25 9.87
N GLY A 65 -8.82 -0.97 9.22
CA GLY A 65 -9.15 -0.82 7.81
C GLY A 65 -9.51 0.62 7.45
N PRO A 66 -10.49 1.25 8.12
CA PRO A 66 -10.88 2.63 7.83
C PRO A 66 -9.77 3.64 8.08
N LEU A 67 -8.96 3.46 9.14
CA LEU A 67 -7.81 4.34 9.42
C LEU A 67 -6.74 4.27 8.33
N PHE A 68 -6.40 3.05 7.88
CA PHE A 68 -5.46 2.83 6.79
C PHE A 68 -5.98 3.41 5.47
N PHE A 69 -7.24 3.12 5.13
CA PHE A 69 -7.91 3.64 3.95
C PHE A 69 -7.95 5.18 3.93
N ALA A 70 -8.32 5.82 5.05
CA ALA A 70 -8.35 7.27 5.16
C ALA A 70 -6.94 7.87 4.97
N ALA A 71 -5.91 7.25 5.55
CA ALA A 71 -4.53 7.72 5.41
C ALA A 71 -4.03 7.62 3.95
N ILE A 72 -4.29 6.52 3.25
CA ILE A 72 -3.95 6.38 1.82
C ILE A 72 -4.76 7.36 0.97
N SER A 73 -6.05 7.53 1.25
CA SER A 73 -6.90 8.47 0.52
C SER A 73 -6.36 9.89 0.58
N ARG A 74 -5.77 10.31 1.72
CA ARG A 74 -5.10 11.61 1.84
C ARG A 74 -3.82 11.71 0.99
N VAL A 75 -3.04 10.63 0.89
CA VAL A 75 -1.88 10.59 -0.02
C VAL A 75 -2.34 10.77 -1.47
N MET A 76 -3.38 10.05 -1.88
CA MET A 76 -3.91 10.15 -3.24
C MET A 76 -4.55 11.52 -3.53
N ALA A 77 -5.23 12.11 -2.56
CA ALA A 77 -5.77 13.46 -2.67
C ALA A 77 -4.66 14.51 -2.85
N ALA A 78 -3.56 14.40 -2.10
CA ALA A 78 -2.41 15.29 -2.26
C ALA A 78 -1.74 15.13 -3.64
N ILE A 79 -1.61 13.89 -4.15
CA ILE A 79 -1.10 13.66 -5.51
C ILE A 79 -2.02 14.29 -6.54
N ARG A 80 -3.33 14.06 -6.44
CA ARG A 80 -4.33 14.62 -7.37
C ARG A 80 -4.33 16.15 -7.36
N GLY A 81 -4.14 16.77 -6.19
CA GLY A 81 -4.10 18.22 -6.06
C GLY A 81 -2.83 18.87 -6.61
N GLY A 82 -1.68 18.17 -6.59
CA GLY A 82 -0.39 18.74 -6.99
C GLY A 82 0.14 18.29 -8.35
N ARG A 83 -0.25 17.12 -8.86
CA ARG A 83 0.27 16.57 -10.12
C ARG A 83 -0.57 17.03 -11.31
N ARG A 84 0.06 17.40 -12.44
CA ARG A 84 -0.66 17.84 -13.65
C ARG A 84 -0.94 16.69 -14.62
N SER A 85 -0.03 15.73 -14.75
CA SER A 85 -0.22 14.60 -15.68
C SER A 85 -1.14 13.52 -15.07
N PRO A 86 -1.92 12.81 -15.91
CA PRO A 86 -2.67 11.66 -15.45
C PRO A 86 -1.76 10.56 -14.89
N LEU A 87 -2.31 9.75 -13.99
CA LEU A 87 -1.64 8.57 -13.43
C LEU A 87 -2.02 7.34 -14.25
N ALA A 88 -1.02 6.67 -14.82
CA ALA A 88 -1.21 5.30 -15.30
C ALA A 88 -1.15 4.34 -14.10
N TYR A 89 -2.08 3.38 -14.07
CA TYR A 89 -2.18 2.36 -13.03
C TYR A 89 -2.65 1.04 -13.63
N SER A 90 -2.29 -0.06 -12.99
CA SER A 90 -2.79 -1.40 -13.34
C SER A 90 -4.19 -1.59 -12.75
N ASP A 91 -5.10 -2.20 -13.51
CA ASP A 91 -6.41 -2.59 -13.00
C ASP A 91 -6.25 -3.65 -11.87
N PRO A 92 -6.67 -3.35 -10.62
CA PRO A 92 -6.56 -4.27 -9.49
C PRO A 92 -7.51 -5.47 -9.62
N ALA A 93 -8.58 -5.40 -10.43
CA ALA A 93 -9.49 -6.50 -10.68
C ALA A 93 -9.01 -7.43 -11.81
N CYS A 94 -8.04 -7.00 -12.62
CA CYS A 94 -7.48 -7.83 -13.68
C CYS A 94 -6.44 -8.81 -13.12
N PRO A 95 -6.61 -10.14 -13.28
CA PRO A 95 -5.69 -11.14 -12.73
C PRO A 95 -4.26 -11.07 -13.29
N VAL A 96 -4.09 -10.47 -14.46
CA VAL A 96 -2.80 -10.32 -15.14
C VAL A 96 -2.17 -8.97 -14.83
N CYS A 97 -2.90 -7.86 -15.03
CA CYS A 97 -2.37 -6.50 -14.83
C CYS A 97 -1.98 -6.26 -13.36
N SER A 98 -2.77 -6.76 -12.41
CA SER A 98 -2.50 -6.59 -10.97
C SER A 98 -1.15 -7.17 -10.52
N ARG A 99 -0.57 -8.10 -11.28
CA ARG A 99 0.73 -8.73 -10.99
C ARG A 99 1.94 -7.87 -11.33
N SER A 100 1.74 -6.74 -12.01
CA SER A 100 2.81 -5.85 -12.45
C SER A 100 2.59 -4.44 -11.92
N VAL A 101 3.69 -3.77 -11.55
CA VAL A 101 3.74 -2.38 -11.08
C VAL A 101 4.23 -1.48 -12.20
N LEU A 102 3.44 -0.47 -12.53
CA LEU A 102 3.80 0.56 -13.49
C LEU A 102 4.69 1.63 -12.83
N ASP A 103 5.47 2.37 -13.62
CA ASP A 103 6.37 3.39 -13.07
C ASP A 103 5.68 4.50 -12.26
N PRO A 104 4.50 5.04 -12.63
CA PRO A 104 3.79 5.99 -11.77
C PRO A 104 3.38 5.37 -10.43
N GLU A 105 2.94 4.11 -10.42
CA GLU A 105 2.63 3.38 -9.19
C GLU A 105 3.89 3.21 -8.33
N ARG A 106 5.02 2.85 -8.96
CA ARG A 106 6.31 2.74 -8.29
C ARG A 106 6.76 4.08 -7.68
N ALA A 107 6.52 5.19 -8.37
CA ALA A 107 6.84 6.52 -7.85
C ALA A 107 6.02 6.84 -6.58
N ILE A 108 4.73 6.51 -6.56
CA ILE A 108 3.88 6.61 -5.36
C ILE A 108 4.46 5.74 -4.24
N MET A 109 4.79 4.48 -4.54
CA MET A 109 5.35 3.57 -3.55
C MET A 109 6.71 4.04 -3.03
N ARG A 110 7.55 4.71 -3.83
CA ARG A 110 8.82 5.31 -3.34
C ARG A 110 8.56 6.38 -2.28
N VAL A 111 7.56 7.24 -2.46
CA VAL A 111 7.15 8.24 -1.46
C VAL A 111 6.70 7.55 -0.16
N ILE A 112 5.81 6.56 -0.26
CA ILE A 112 5.29 5.81 0.91
C ILE A 112 6.44 5.13 1.66
N ARG A 113 7.34 4.43 0.94
CA ARG A 113 8.47 3.71 1.54
C ARG A 113 9.50 4.63 2.18
N ALA A 114 9.78 5.79 1.56
CA ALA A 114 10.67 6.78 2.15
C ALA A 114 10.10 7.31 3.48
N ALA A 115 8.79 7.59 3.53
CA ALA A 115 8.12 7.97 4.77
C ALA A 115 8.19 6.87 5.84
N ARG A 116 7.94 5.60 5.49
CA ARG A 116 8.06 4.45 6.41
C ARG A 116 9.47 4.27 6.96
N ARG A 117 10.49 4.50 6.14
CA ARG A 117 11.91 4.43 6.54
C ARG A 117 12.39 5.67 7.29
N ARG A 118 11.53 6.66 7.48
CA ARG A 118 11.85 7.97 8.08
C ARG A 118 12.99 8.69 7.36
N ASP A 119 13.16 8.42 6.07
CA ASP A 119 14.15 9.06 5.22
C ASP A 119 13.55 10.35 4.65
N GLY A 120 13.78 11.46 5.37
CA GLY A 120 13.23 12.77 5.00
C GLY A 120 13.72 13.27 3.65
N THR A 121 15.01 13.14 3.37
CA THR A 121 15.61 13.60 2.11
C THR A 121 15.06 12.84 0.91
N ALA A 122 14.95 11.51 1.00
CA ALA A 122 14.35 10.71 -0.07
C ALA A 122 12.84 11.00 -0.21
N LEU A 123 12.13 11.19 0.90
CA LEU A 123 10.71 11.51 0.91
C LEU A 123 10.43 12.81 0.14
N ASP A 124 11.16 13.89 0.47
CA ASP A 124 10.98 15.20 -0.16
C ASP A 124 11.33 15.14 -1.65
N SER A 125 12.43 14.45 -2.00
CA SER A 125 12.88 14.29 -3.38
C SER A 125 11.87 13.51 -4.23
N TYR A 126 11.40 12.36 -3.74
CA TYR A 126 10.41 11.55 -4.45
C TYR A 126 9.07 12.26 -4.55
N ALA A 127 8.63 12.98 -3.50
CA ALA A 127 7.40 13.73 -3.52
C ALA A 127 7.46 14.88 -4.55
N PHE A 128 8.58 15.62 -4.60
CA PHE A 128 8.78 16.69 -5.57
C PHE A 128 8.73 16.17 -7.02
N LEU A 129 9.38 15.04 -7.30
CA LEU A 129 9.31 14.38 -8.60
C LEU A 129 7.90 13.86 -8.91
N MET A 130 7.20 13.29 -7.91
CA MET A 130 5.84 12.77 -8.07
C MET A 130 4.84 13.87 -8.44
N LEU A 131 5.05 15.08 -7.92
CA LEU A 131 4.24 16.26 -8.20
C LEU A 131 4.81 17.14 -9.32
N GLU A 132 5.77 16.63 -10.11
CA GLU A 132 6.27 17.32 -11.31
C GLU A 132 6.82 18.73 -11.01
N GLY A 133 7.55 18.82 -9.89
CA GLY A 133 8.21 20.02 -9.41
C GLY A 133 7.33 20.99 -8.61
N GLN A 134 6.09 20.61 -8.28
CA GLN A 134 5.24 21.40 -7.38
C GLN A 134 5.60 21.18 -5.90
N ASN A 135 5.10 22.07 -5.03
CA ASN A 135 5.35 22.02 -3.59
C ASN A 135 4.91 20.68 -2.98
N PRO A 136 5.83 19.89 -2.37
CA PRO A 136 5.53 18.55 -1.86
C PRO A 136 4.99 18.52 -0.41
N ALA A 137 4.78 19.67 0.24
CA ALA A 137 4.44 19.74 1.67
C ALA A 137 3.21 18.88 2.07
N ASP A 138 2.12 18.96 1.31
CA ASP A 138 0.91 18.19 1.61
C ASP A 138 1.09 16.68 1.40
N LEU A 139 1.81 16.30 0.34
CA LEU A 139 2.10 14.90 0.04
C LEU A 139 3.03 14.27 1.08
N THR A 140 4.09 14.98 1.48
CA THR A 140 5.02 14.48 2.50
C THR A 140 4.36 14.37 3.87
N SER A 141 3.51 15.34 4.24
CA SER A 141 2.68 15.29 5.45
C SER A 141 1.72 14.09 5.44
N ALA A 142 1.00 13.88 4.34
CA ALA A 142 0.09 12.74 4.19
C ALA A 142 0.85 11.40 4.25
N ALA A 143 2.00 11.29 3.57
CA ALA A 143 2.81 10.08 3.56
C ALA A 143 3.37 9.74 4.96
N ARG A 144 3.80 10.74 5.74
CA ARG A 144 4.23 10.55 7.13
C ARG A 144 3.09 10.05 8.01
N ARG A 145 1.87 10.59 7.85
CA ARG A 145 0.69 10.10 8.58
C ARG A 145 0.38 8.65 8.24
N LEU A 146 0.44 8.29 6.95
CA LEU A 146 0.29 6.90 6.52
C LEU A 146 1.36 5.99 7.15
N ALA A 147 2.62 6.43 7.16
CA ALA A 147 3.70 5.66 7.78
C ALA A 147 3.44 5.37 9.27
N VAL A 148 2.92 6.33 10.03
CA VAL A 148 2.53 6.14 11.44
C VAL A 148 1.41 5.11 11.58
N VAL A 149 0.39 5.18 10.72
CA VAL A 149 -0.71 4.19 10.71
C VAL A 149 -0.18 2.79 10.39
N MET A 150 0.72 2.68 9.40
CA MET A 150 1.34 1.41 9.03
C MET A 150 2.18 0.82 10.17
N GLU A 151 3.00 1.65 10.83
CA GLU A 151 3.81 1.22 11.98
C GLU A 151 2.94 0.67 13.12
N ARG A 152 1.80 1.31 13.41
CA ARG A 152 0.84 0.82 14.41
C ARG A 152 0.23 -0.52 14.02
N ILE A 153 -0.23 -0.67 12.79
CA ILE A 153 -0.79 -1.92 12.27
C ILE A 153 0.23 -3.06 12.38
N GLU A 154 1.48 -2.80 12.01
CA GLU A 154 2.55 -3.79 12.09
C GLU A 154 2.87 -4.19 13.53
N ALA A 155 2.94 -3.23 14.46
CA ALA A 155 3.19 -3.50 15.87
C ALA A 155 2.11 -4.40 16.47
N GLU A 156 0.84 -4.13 16.16
CA GLU A 156 -0.29 -4.94 16.61
C GLU A 156 -0.29 -6.33 15.96
N GLN A 157 -0.02 -6.41 14.65
CA GLN A 157 0.09 -7.71 13.97
C GLN A 157 1.24 -8.56 14.54
N GLN A 158 2.37 -7.93 14.88
CA GLN A 158 3.48 -8.60 15.55
C GLN A 158 3.09 -9.10 16.94
N ALA A 159 2.33 -8.31 17.71
CA ALA A 159 1.83 -8.73 19.02
C ALA A 159 0.91 -9.95 18.92
N ILE A 160 -0.01 -9.94 17.95
CA ILE A 160 -0.87 -11.10 17.64
C ILE A 160 -0.01 -12.31 17.28
N ASN A 161 0.92 -12.18 16.33
CA ASN A 161 1.79 -13.27 15.90
C ASN A 161 2.60 -13.85 17.05
N ARG A 162 3.08 -13.02 17.99
CA ARG A 162 3.78 -13.47 19.21
C ARG A 162 2.86 -14.20 20.16
N SER A 163 1.59 -13.77 20.30
CA SER A 163 0.63 -14.47 21.18
C SER A 163 0.32 -15.90 20.71
N TRP A 164 0.41 -16.15 19.40
CA TRP A 164 0.25 -17.49 18.82
C TRP A 164 1.55 -18.32 18.82
N GLN A 165 2.70 -17.76 19.22
CA GLN A 165 3.93 -18.55 19.34
C GLN A 165 3.79 -19.50 20.52
N ARG A 166 3.85 -20.81 20.22
CA ARG A 166 3.81 -21.86 21.24
C ARG A 166 4.98 -21.65 22.22
N PRO A 167 4.73 -21.60 23.55
CA PRO A 167 5.82 -21.52 24.51
C PRO A 167 6.77 -22.72 24.32
N ALA A 168 8.07 -22.49 24.54
CA ALA A 168 9.05 -23.57 24.52
C ALA A 168 8.59 -24.70 25.46
N PRO A 169 8.73 -25.98 25.05
CA PRO A 169 8.39 -27.08 25.94
C PRO A 169 9.17 -26.92 27.25
N ARG A 170 8.46 -27.05 28.39
CA ARG A 170 9.09 -27.02 29.69
C ARG A 170 10.15 -28.13 29.73
N PRO A 171 11.41 -27.85 30.14
CA PRO A 171 12.42 -28.89 30.26
C PRO A 171 11.89 -29.98 31.19
N LEU A 172 12.07 -31.25 30.79
CA LEU A 172 11.71 -32.37 31.64
C LEU A 172 12.52 -32.28 32.94
N PRO A 173 11.91 -32.52 34.11
CA PRO A 173 12.68 -32.62 35.34
C PRO A 173 13.76 -33.69 35.16
N ASP A 174 15.01 -33.35 35.47
CA ASP A 174 16.13 -34.27 35.38
C ASP A 174 15.78 -35.57 36.10
N ALA A 175 16.00 -36.71 35.45
CA ALA A 175 15.76 -38.04 36.01
C ALA A 175 16.77 -38.40 37.15
N ALA A 176 17.31 -37.40 37.83
CA ALA A 176 18.20 -37.51 38.97
C ALA A 176 17.39 -37.65 40.26
N GLY A 177 16.83 -38.83 40.50
CA GLY A 177 16.07 -39.09 41.73
C GLY A 177 15.54 -40.50 41.92
N ARG A 178 16.13 -41.51 41.25
CA ARG A 178 15.88 -42.91 41.57
C ARG A 178 17.18 -43.55 42.03
N SER A 179 17.48 -43.32 43.30
CA SER A 179 18.44 -44.09 44.10
C SER A 179 17.68 -45.13 44.89
#